data_AF-A0ABD1U5Y4-F1
#
_entry.id   AF-A0ABD1U5Y4-F1
#
_cell.length_a   1.000
_cell.length_b   1.000
_cell.length_c   1.000
_cell.angle_alpha   90.00
_cell.angle_beta   90.00
_cell.angle_gamma   90.00
#
_symmetry.space_group_name_H-M   'P 1'
#
loop_
_entity.id
_entity.type
_entity.pdbx_description
1 polymer ?
#
loop_
_entity_poly.entity_id
_entity_poly.type
_entity_poly.pdbx_seq_one_letter_code
_entity_poly.pdbx_strand_id
1 'polypeptide(L)'
;MRNSPLNSLCTKPFIKNLTNDHYTLLLHAQIRFMTTSKRVQDRSKNKRIHDLEIAIEKHKIISKILNLLEILKKEPEQIIPLRNLDQYRKQINLPKPHKISDFLHKSPKLFELYKDQRGVVWCGMTEKAEELVKEEEEIIERHGDKVAESVTRMLMMAVDKRLPLDKIAHFRRDLGLPMDFRKQWVYKYPENFRVVQPFKPYDEGEYLELVSWKSSWAITELEKKVLGLKEELDDNDHVPGLLSLAFPLKFPSSFKKVYRYGGQIEHFQKREYLSPYADAQSLKAGSREFDKRAVAVMHELLSFTLEKRLVTDHLTHFRREFVMPQKLMRLLLKHFGIFYVSERGKRLSVFLNEAYKGSELIEKHPLVVWKEKVLSHIGYRGKTKKIGTFDNSSDMEGKDLFESDSEDESVQLELKQADNLSCLESNLPQDSSEMEMEEVCRAYKD
;
A
#
# COMPACT_ATOMS: atom_id res chain seq x y z
N MET A 1 20.21 -76.25 58.03
CA MET A 1 20.65 -76.16 59.44
C MET A 1 21.03 -74.71 59.75
N ARG A 2 20.98 -74.30 61.04
CA ARG A 2 21.75 -73.24 61.74
C ARG A 2 22.40 -72.10 60.92
N ASN A 3 22.28 -70.80 61.24
CA ASN A 3 21.71 -70.12 62.41
C ASN A 3 21.36 -68.63 62.09
N SER A 4 20.61 -68.00 62.99
CA SER A 4 20.31 -66.55 63.14
C SER A 4 21.55 -65.73 63.65
N PRO A 5 21.48 -64.43 64.05
CA PRO A 5 20.34 -63.49 64.17
C PRO A 5 20.58 -61.98 63.83
N LEU A 6 19.48 -61.20 63.91
CA LEU A 6 19.23 -59.86 64.49
C LEU A 6 20.36 -58.81 64.76
N ASN A 7 19.88 -57.56 64.84
CA ASN A 7 20.41 -56.40 65.61
C ASN A 7 21.62 -55.62 65.04
N SER A 8 21.82 -54.32 65.35
CA SER A 8 20.91 -53.22 65.75
C SER A 8 21.70 -51.89 65.81
N LEU A 9 21.04 -50.81 66.28
CA LEU A 9 21.59 -49.53 66.77
C LEU A 9 22.07 -48.48 65.75
N CYS A 10 21.71 -47.23 66.08
CA CYS A 10 21.88 -46.01 65.31
C CYS A 10 22.98 -45.15 65.91
N THR A 11 23.83 -44.53 65.08
CA THR A 11 24.62 -43.35 65.45
C THR A 11 24.78 -42.37 64.29
N LYS A 12 24.64 -41.08 64.63
CA LYS A 12 25.00 -39.88 63.85
C LYS A 12 26.26 -39.25 64.51
N PRO A 13 26.82 -38.11 64.03
CA PRO A 13 27.05 -37.61 62.66
C PRO A 13 28.52 -37.14 62.46
N PHE A 14 28.81 -36.44 61.34
CA PHE A 14 29.83 -35.36 61.22
C PHE A 14 31.33 -35.77 61.25
N ILE A 15 32.29 -35.11 60.57
CA ILE A 15 32.27 -33.95 59.64
C ILE A 15 33.63 -33.88 58.85
N LYS A 16 33.71 -33.02 57.81
CA LYS A 16 34.94 -32.42 57.18
C LYS A 16 35.78 -33.32 56.24
N ASN A 17 36.36 -32.82 55.13
CA ASN A 17 36.15 -31.55 54.37
C ASN A 17 36.85 -31.53 52.99
N LEU A 18 36.43 -30.61 52.10
CA LEU A 18 37.15 -30.05 50.92
C LEU A 18 37.39 -31.04 49.72
N THR A 19 37.37 -30.64 48.44
CA THR A 19 37.21 -29.32 47.79
C THR A 19 36.53 -29.44 46.40
N ASN A 20 35.92 -28.35 45.92
CA ASN A 20 35.62 -27.94 44.53
C ASN A 20 35.48 -29.00 43.40
N ASP A 21 34.36 -28.93 42.66
CA ASP A 21 34.38 -28.09 41.45
C ASP A 21 33.00 -27.59 41.01
N HIS A 22 32.95 -26.47 40.27
CA HIS A 22 31.72 -25.77 39.90
C HIS A 22 31.18 -26.16 38.52
N TYR A 23 30.02 -26.82 38.47
CA TYR A 23 29.21 -26.96 37.24
C TYR A 23 27.88 -26.21 37.38
N THR A 24 27.93 -24.91 37.13
CA THR A 24 26.76 -24.02 37.12
C THR A 24 25.89 -24.33 35.90
N LEU A 25 24.75 -25.01 36.09
CA LEU A 25 23.77 -25.27 35.04
C LEU A 25 23.14 -23.95 34.56
N LEU A 26 23.74 -23.35 33.53
CA LEU A 26 23.21 -22.19 32.81
C LEU A 26 21.96 -22.56 32.01
N LEU A 27 20.84 -22.70 32.71
CA LEU A 27 19.50 -22.61 32.15
C LEU A 27 19.34 -21.25 31.47
N HIS A 28 19.67 -21.20 30.17
CA HIS A 28 19.39 -20.06 29.31
C HIS A 28 17.87 -19.93 29.14
N ALA A 29 17.24 -19.30 30.13
CA ALA A 29 15.89 -18.79 30.01
C ALA A 29 15.87 -17.82 28.82
N GLN A 30 15.33 -18.27 27.69
CA GLN A 30 15.10 -17.41 26.54
C GLN A 30 14.01 -16.39 26.91
N ILE A 31 14.43 -15.29 27.52
CA ILE A 31 13.62 -14.09 27.69
C ILE A 31 13.29 -13.61 26.29
N ARG A 32 12.15 -14.07 25.78
CA ARG A 32 11.52 -13.55 24.57
C ARG A 32 11.09 -12.13 24.89
N PHE A 33 12.01 -11.17 24.72
CA PHE A 33 11.70 -9.75 24.74
C PHE A 33 10.53 -9.50 23.79
N MET A 34 9.34 -9.31 24.35
CA MET A 34 8.16 -9.00 23.56
C MET A 34 8.45 -7.71 22.82
N THR A 35 8.55 -7.77 21.50
CA THR A 35 8.83 -6.60 20.67
C THR A 35 7.74 -5.58 20.94
N THR A 36 8.11 -4.42 21.49
CA THR A 36 7.14 -3.40 21.87
C THR A 36 6.24 -3.09 20.67
N SER A 37 4.92 -3.09 20.88
CA SER A 37 3.94 -2.91 19.80
C SER A 37 3.80 -1.43 19.40
N LYS A 38 4.94 -0.76 19.21
CA LYS A 38 5.08 0.55 18.59
C LYS A 38 4.32 0.55 17.27
N ARG A 39 3.42 1.51 17.11
CA ARG A 39 2.52 1.59 15.95
C ARG A 39 3.35 1.83 14.68
N VAL A 40 2.76 1.61 13.51
CA VAL A 40 3.41 1.97 12.23
C VAL A 40 3.85 3.45 12.25
N GLN A 41 2.99 4.30 12.84
CA GLN A 41 3.19 5.72 13.19
C GLN A 41 4.48 6.04 13.96
N ASP A 42 5.00 5.11 14.76
CA ASP A 42 6.24 5.33 15.53
C ASP A 42 7.49 4.92 14.75
N ARG A 43 7.33 4.04 13.75
CA ARG A 43 8.42 3.50 12.91
C ARG A 43 8.62 4.28 11.59
N SER A 44 7.75 5.25 11.33
CA SER A 44 7.67 6.10 10.13
C SER A 44 8.10 7.56 10.36
N LYS A 45 7.86 8.14 11.56
CA LYS A 45 8.16 9.55 11.92
C LYS A 45 9.53 10.04 11.40
N ASN A 46 10.58 9.26 11.63
CA ASN A 46 11.96 9.59 11.25
C ASN A 46 12.33 9.24 9.77
N LYS A 47 11.33 8.93 8.92
CA LYS A 47 11.48 8.55 7.51
C LYS A 47 10.57 9.35 6.57
N ARG A 48 9.90 10.40 7.06
CA ARG A 48 8.95 11.21 6.29
C ARG A 48 9.62 11.91 5.11
N ILE A 49 8.96 11.87 3.96
CA ILE A 49 9.38 12.54 2.73
C ILE A 49 8.32 13.59 2.42
N HIS A 50 8.59 14.84 2.81
CA HIS A 50 7.60 15.92 2.76
C HIS A 50 6.99 16.12 1.38
N ASP A 51 7.81 16.03 0.33
CA ASP A 51 7.38 16.17 -1.06
C ASP A 51 6.31 15.14 -1.47
N LEU A 52 6.41 13.91 -0.95
CA LEU A 52 5.44 12.84 -1.19
C LEU A 52 4.19 12.98 -0.30
N GLU A 53 4.28 13.67 0.85
CA GLU A 53 3.10 14.10 1.60
C GLU A 53 2.28 15.14 0.80
N ILE A 54 2.95 16.10 0.13
CA ILE A 54 2.31 17.06 -0.77
C ILE A 54 1.63 16.34 -1.95
N ALA A 55 2.28 15.33 -2.54
CA ALA A 55 1.68 14.53 -3.61
C ALA A 55 0.39 13.81 -3.18
N ILE A 56 0.32 13.34 -1.93
CA ILE A 56 -0.90 12.74 -1.36
C ILE A 56 -1.98 13.77 -1.12
N GLU A 57 -1.63 14.96 -0.64
CA GLU A 57 -2.63 16.01 -0.39
C GLU A 57 -3.27 16.49 -1.70
N LYS A 58 -2.48 16.62 -2.78
CA LYS A 58 -3.00 16.76 -4.15
C LYS A 58 -3.91 15.58 -4.54
N HIS A 59 -3.43 14.34 -4.38
CA HIS A 59 -4.19 13.11 -4.72
C HIS A 59 -5.54 13.02 -3.97
N LYS A 60 -5.56 13.32 -2.66
CA LYS A 60 -6.78 13.34 -1.84
C LYS A 60 -7.85 14.26 -2.44
N ILE A 61 -7.46 15.44 -2.92
CA ILE A 61 -8.39 16.44 -3.43
C ILE A 61 -8.95 16.02 -4.79
N ILE A 62 -8.07 15.63 -5.73
CA ILE A 62 -8.52 15.21 -7.07
C ILE A 62 -9.40 13.96 -7.00
N SER A 63 -9.11 12.98 -6.13
CA SER A 63 -9.94 11.78 -5.97
C SER A 63 -11.38 12.07 -5.52
N LYS A 64 -11.63 13.13 -4.72
CA LYS A 64 -12.99 13.56 -4.37
C LYS A 64 -13.75 14.09 -5.60
N ILE A 65 -13.05 14.86 -6.44
CA ILE A 65 -13.59 15.50 -7.66
C ILE A 65 -13.85 14.46 -8.75
N LEU A 66 -12.93 13.52 -8.97
CA LEU A 66 -13.09 12.43 -9.93
C LEU A 66 -14.29 11.54 -9.59
N ASN A 67 -14.52 11.26 -8.31
CA ASN A 67 -15.69 10.49 -7.88
C ASN A 67 -17.00 11.27 -8.09
N LEU A 68 -17.02 12.60 -7.95
CA LEU A 68 -18.18 13.43 -8.31
C LEU A 68 -18.46 13.43 -9.82
N LEU A 69 -17.43 13.61 -10.66
CA LEU A 69 -17.57 13.53 -12.12
C LEU A 69 -18.10 12.16 -12.56
N GLU A 70 -17.61 11.08 -11.95
CA GLU A 70 -18.12 9.72 -12.20
C GLU A 70 -19.58 9.51 -11.77
N ILE A 71 -20.04 10.15 -10.68
CA ILE A 71 -21.44 10.07 -10.25
C ILE A 71 -22.32 10.78 -11.27
N LEU A 72 -22.00 12.03 -11.60
CA LEU A 72 -22.75 12.81 -12.60
C LEU A 72 -22.78 12.11 -13.96
N LYS A 73 -21.67 11.52 -14.40
CA LYS A 73 -21.55 10.76 -15.65
C LYS A 73 -22.48 9.53 -15.75
N LYS A 74 -23.01 9.03 -14.63
CA LYS A 74 -23.96 7.90 -14.60
C LYS A 74 -25.43 8.33 -14.63
N GLU A 75 -25.71 9.59 -14.29
CA GLU A 75 -27.07 10.13 -14.28
C GLU A 75 -27.46 10.57 -15.71
N PRO A 76 -28.73 10.41 -16.12
CA PRO A 76 -29.21 11.02 -17.36
C PRO A 76 -29.02 12.54 -17.31
N GLU A 77 -28.73 13.16 -18.45
CA GLU A 77 -28.46 14.60 -18.59
C GLU A 77 -27.23 15.12 -17.80
N GLN A 78 -26.49 14.25 -17.09
CA GLN A 78 -25.31 14.59 -16.25
C GLN A 78 -25.60 15.54 -15.07
N ILE A 79 -26.85 15.56 -14.59
CA ILE A 79 -27.33 16.43 -13.50
C ILE A 79 -28.02 15.63 -12.38
N ILE A 80 -27.76 16.02 -11.13
CA ILE A 80 -28.24 15.31 -9.94
C ILE A 80 -28.78 16.28 -8.86
N PRO A 81 -29.88 15.95 -8.14
CA PRO A 81 -30.27 16.71 -6.96
C PRO A 81 -29.23 16.58 -5.84
N LEU A 82 -28.91 17.67 -5.13
CA LEU A 82 -27.94 17.61 -4.01
C LEU A 82 -28.34 16.60 -2.92
N ARG A 83 -29.65 16.38 -2.72
CA ARG A 83 -30.20 15.37 -1.80
C ARG A 83 -29.82 13.93 -2.19
N ASN A 84 -29.66 13.64 -3.48
CA ASN A 84 -29.20 12.34 -3.96
C ASN A 84 -27.67 12.24 -3.85
N LEU A 85 -26.97 13.34 -4.12
CA LEU A 85 -25.52 13.43 -3.95
C LEU A 85 -25.04 13.20 -2.50
N ASP A 86 -25.87 13.57 -1.50
CA ASP A 86 -25.66 13.24 -0.08
C ASP A 86 -25.57 11.72 0.21
N GLN A 87 -26.17 10.86 -0.62
CA GLN A 87 -26.08 9.40 -0.47
C GLN A 87 -24.66 8.89 -0.76
N TYR A 88 -23.96 9.52 -1.71
CA TYR A 88 -22.63 9.12 -2.17
C TYR A 88 -21.48 9.63 -1.27
N ARG A 89 -21.76 10.29 -0.14
CA ARG A 89 -20.75 10.86 0.78
C ARG A 89 -19.61 9.91 1.19
N LYS A 90 -19.91 8.63 1.42
CA LYS A 90 -18.90 7.62 1.76
C LYS A 90 -17.96 7.32 0.58
N GLN A 91 -18.42 7.44 -0.66
CA GLN A 91 -17.62 7.29 -1.88
C GLN A 91 -16.83 8.56 -2.21
N ILE A 92 -17.42 9.74 -2.02
CA ILE A 92 -16.77 11.05 -2.22
C ILE A 92 -15.77 11.35 -1.09
N ASN A 93 -15.76 10.57 0.00
CA ASN A 93 -14.96 10.81 1.21
C ASN A 93 -15.14 12.23 1.76
N LEU A 94 -16.41 12.66 1.87
CA LEU A 94 -16.81 13.95 2.45
C LEU A 94 -17.72 13.73 3.68
N PRO A 95 -17.13 13.40 4.84
CA PRO A 95 -17.87 13.14 6.07
C PRO A 95 -18.61 14.39 6.59
N LYS A 96 -19.64 14.18 7.41
CA LYS A 96 -20.28 15.27 8.17
C LYS A 96 -19.27 15.87 9.16
N PRO A 97 -19.31 17.18 9.45
CA PRO A 97 -20.35 18.16 9.11
C PRO A 97 -20.19 18.84 7.73
N HIS A 98 -19.18 18.49 6.93
CA HIS A 98 -18.87 19.20 5.68
C HIS A 98 -20.01 19.10 4.67
N LYS A 99 -20.47 20.23 4.14
CA LYS A 99 -21.56 20.26 3.14
C LYS A 99 -21.00 20.04 1.73
N ILE A 100 -21.76 19.35 0.88
CA ILE A 100 -21.39 19.12 -0.52
C ILE A 100 -21.47 20.44 -1.31
N SER A 101 -22.45 21.31 -1.04
CA SER A 101 -22.52 22.68 -1.56
C SER A 101 -21.20 23.44 -1.40
N ASP A 102 -20.66 23.43 -0.19
CA ASP A 102 -19.49 24.21 0.22
C ASP A 102 -18.18 23.63 -0.34
N PHE A 103 -18.23 22.39 -0.86
CA PHE A 103 -17.17 21.75 -1.62
C PHE A 103 -17.28 22.07 -3.12
N LEU A 104 -18.48 21.97 -3.69
CA LEU A 104 -18.77 22.28 -5.10
C LEU A 104 -18.50 23.76 -5.42
N HIS A 105 -18.90 24.69 -4.53
CA HIS A 105 -18.61 26.12 -4.66
C HIS A 105 -17.10 26.47 -4.69
N LYS A 106 -16.21 25.55 -4.30
CA LYS A 106 -14.74 25.72 -4.43
C LYS A 106 -14.19 25.22 -5.77
N SER A 107 -15.04 24.64 -6.61
CA SER A 107 -14.70 24.11 -7.94
C SER A 107 -15.66 24.63 -9.03
N PRO A 108 -15.97 25.95 -9.09
CA PRO A 108 -17.03 26.50 -9.96
C PRO A 108 -16.70 26.42 -11.46
N LYS A 109 -15.46 26.07 -11.84
CA LYS A 109 -15.08 25.78 -13.22
C LYS A 109 -15.45 24.36 -13.66
N LEU A 110 -15.86 23.48 -12.74
CA LEU A 110 -16.15 22.06 -12.97
C LEU A 110 -17.61 21.68 -12.65
N PHE A 111 -18.26 22.41 -11.74
CA PHE A 111 -19.64 22.12 -11.33
C PHE A 111 -20.49 23.38 -11.26
N GLU A 112 -21.70 23.28 -11.78
CA GLU A 112 -22.73 24.31 -11.68
C GLU A 112 -23.78 23.91 -10.66
N LEU A 113 -24.33 24.92 -9.97
CA LEU A 113 -25.35 24.78 -8.95
C LEU A 113 -26.53 25.68 -9.28
N TYR A 114 -27.64 25.08 -9.71
CA TYR A 114 -28.87 25.79 -10.08
C TYR A 114 -30.03 25.41 -9.17
N LYS A 115 -31.08 26.24 -9.19
CA LYS A 115 -32.32 26.02 -8.45
C LYS A 115 -33.47 25.86 -9.42
N ASP A 116 -34.20 24.75 -9.28
CA ASP A 116 -35.48 24.57 -9.95
C ASP A 116 -36.55 25.54 -9.38
N GLN A 117 -37.62 25.76 -10.14
CA GLN A 117 -38.81 26.53 -9.75
C GLN A 117 -39.42 26.03 -8.43
N ARG A 118 -39.26 24.74 -8.09
CA ARG A 118 -39.71 24.13 -6.83
C ARG A 118 -38.73 24.35 -5.66
N GLY A 119 -37.68 25.15 -5.85
CA GLY A 119 -36.66 25.45 -4.84
C GLY A 119 -35.61 24.35 -4.62
N VAL A 120 -35.67 23.25 -5.37
CA VAL A 120 -34.70 22.14 -5.30
C VAL A 120 -33.36 22.58 -5.87
N VAL A 121 -32.27 22.33 -5.15
CA VAL A 121 -30.91 22.61 -5.62
C VAL A 121 -30.35 21.38 -6.33
N TRP A 122 -29.89 21.60 -7.56
CA TRP A 122 -29.27 20.60 -8.43
C TRP A 122 -27.79 20.91 -8.65
N CYS A 123 -27.02 19.88 -8.99
CA CYS A 123 -25.62 19.97 -9.40
C CYS A 123 -25.45 19.35 -10.78
N GLY A 124 -24.79 20.06 -11.70
CA GLY A 124 -24.38 19.57 -13.01
C GLY A 124 -22.89 19.75 -13.26
N MET A 125 -22.40 19.17 -14.34
CA MET A 125 -21.10 19.52 -14.91
C MET A 125 -21.17 20.91 -15.58
N THR A 126 -20.04 21.62 -15.63
CA THR A 126 -19.83 22.70 -16.61
C THR A 126 -19.49 22.08 -17.98
N GLU A 127 -19.68 22.84 -19.06
CA GLU A 127 -19.11 22.51 -20.39
C GLU A 127 -17.62 22.12 -20.29
N LYS A 128 -16.87 22.79 -19.41
CA LYS A 128 -15.44 22.50 -19.21
C LYS A 128 -15.18 21.18 -18.48
N ALA A 129 -16.08 20.74 -17.60
CA ALA A 129 -16.02 19.40 -17.02
C ALA A 129 -16.42 18.32 -18.04
N GLU A 130 -17.40 18.58 -18.91
CA GLU A 130 -17.71 17.67 -20.01
C GLU A 130 -16.52 17.46 -20.96
N GLU A 131 -15.84 18.53 -21.37
CA GLU A 131 -14.59 18.43 -22.15
C GLU A 131 -13.57 17.53 -21.47
N LEU A 132 -13.34 17.74 -20.17
CA LEU A 132 -12.37 16.97 -19.39
C LEU A 132 -12.80 15.50 -19.26
N VAL A 133 -14.09 15.19 -19.17
CA VAL A 133 -14.60 13.81 -19.14
C VAL A 133 -14.45 13.11 -20.50
N LYS A 134 -14.68 13.82 -21.61
CA LYS A 134 -14.45 13.31 -22.98
C LYS A 134 -12.96 13.03 -23.22
N GLU A 135 -12.09 13.93 -22.72
CA GLU A 135 -10.63 13.75 -22.74
C GLU A 135 -10.16 12.56 -21.86
N GLU A 136 -10.82 12.27 -20.72
CA GLU A 136 -10.55 11.05 -19.93
C GLU A 136 -10.82 9.79 -20.76
N GLU A 137 -11.95 9.75 -21.48
CA GLU A 137 -12.36 8.60 -22.31
C GLU A 137 -11.41 8.37 -23.49
N GLU A 138 -11.10 9.41 -24.26
CA GLU A 138 -10.13 9.34 -25.35
C GLU A 138 -8.77 8.80 -24.89
N ILE A 139 -8.29 9.26 -23.72
CA ILE A 139 -7.01 8.81 -23.19
C ILE A 139 -7.09 7.35 -22.74
N ILE A 140 -8.17 6.91 -22.08
CA ILE A 140 -8.31 5.51 -21.66
C ILE A 140 -8.42 4.57 -22.87
N GLU A 141 -9.16 4.94 -23.92
CA GLU A 141 -9.26 4.13 -25.13
C GLU A 141 -7.91 4.04 -25.85
N ARG A 142 -7.24 5.18 -26.06
CA ARG A 142 -5.92 5.27 -26.73
C ARG A 142 -4.79 4.51 -26.02
N HIS A 143 -4.93 4.21 -24.72
CA HIS A 143 -3.94 3.47 -23.93
C HIS A 143 -4.47 2.09 -23.48
N GLY A 144 -5.62 1.64 -24.01
CA GLY A 144 -6.28 0.40 -23.61
C GLY A 144 -5.36 -0.82 -23.68
N ASP A 145 -4.60 -0.95 -24.76
CA ASP A 145 -3.67 -2.07 -24.99
C ASP A 145 -2.56 -2.14 -23.94
N LYS A 146 -2.06 -0.98 -23.47
CA LYS A 146 -1.00 -0.92 -22.44
C LYS A 146 -1.53 -1.27 -21.05
N VAL A 147 -2.79 -0.93 -20.78
CA VAL A 147 -3.50 -1.38 -19.58
C VAL A 147 -3.83 -2.87 -19.68
N ALA A 148 -4.13 -3.40 -20.87
CA ALA A 148 -4.29 -4.83 -21.11
C ALA A 148 -2.97 -5.60 -20.92
N GLU A 149 -1.82 -5.12 -21.42
CA GLU A 149 -0.50 -5.66 -21.11
C GLU A 149 -0.29 -5.72 -19.59
N SER A 150 -0.55 -4.62 -18.88
CA SER A 150 -0.38 -4.51 -17.43
C SER A 150 -1.26 -5.50 -16.65
N VAL A 151 -2.54 -5.65 -17.02
CA VAL A 151 -3.47 -6.63 -16.42
C VAL A 151 -3.03 -8.07 -16.73
N THR A 152 -2.56 -8.33 -17.96
CA THR A 152 -2.04 -9.64 -18.35
C THR A 152 -0.79 -10.01 -17.56
N ARG A 153 0.13 -9.07 -17.38
CA ARG A 153 1.33 -9.24 -16.57
C ARG A 153 1.02 -9.44 -15.09
N MET A 154 -0.03 -8.80 -14.56
CA MET A 154 -0.56 -9.13 -13.24
C MET A 154 -1.09 -10.57 -13.15
N LEU A 155 -1.80 -11.08 -14.16
CA LEU A 155 -2.22 -12.48 -14.21
C LEU A 155 -1.00 -13.43 -14.33
N MET A 156 0.02 -13.06 -15.10
CA MET A 156 1.26 -13.84 -15.23
C MET A 156 2.05 -13.95 -13.91
N MET A 157 2.02 -12.93 -13.05
CA MET A 157 2.59 -12.98 -11.69
C MET A 157 1.78 -13.81 -10.68
N ALA A 158 0.50 -14.09 -10.95
CA ALA A 158 -0.34 -14.89 -10.06
C ALA A 158 0.06 -16.37 -10.09
N VAL A 159 -0.13 -17.09 -8.97
CA VAL A 159 0.11 -18.55 -8.91
C VAL A 159 -0.78 -19.28 -9.91
N ASP A 160 -2.10 -19.19 -9.72
CA ASP A 160 -3.11 -19.91 -10.50
C ASP A 160 -3.37 -19.27 -11.88
N LYS A 161 -2.53 -18.32 -12.31
CA LYS A 161 -2.72 -17.42 -13.48
C LYS A 161 -4.09 -16.75 -13.55
N ARG A 162 -4.72 -16.57 -12.38
CA ARG A 162 -6.06 -16.06 -12.16
C ARG A 162 -6.07 -15.00 -11.07
N LEU A 163 -6.93 -14.00 -11.19
CA LEU A 163 -7.17 -12.96 -10.18
C LEU A 163 -8.68 -12.70 -10.04
N PRO A 164 -9.24 -12.50 -8.83
CA PRO A 164 -10.64 -12.13 -8.67
C PRO A 164 -10.95 -10.80 -9.36
N LEU A 165 -11.97 -10.77 -10.21
CA LEU A 165 -12.36 -9.60 -11.01
C LEU A 165 -12.74 -8.41 -10.11
N ASP A 166 -13.42 -8.70 -9.01
CA ASP A 166 -13.73 -7.74 -7.94
C ASP A 166 -12.48 -7.03 -7.42
N LYS A 167 -11.39 -7.76 -7.15
CA LYS A 167 -10.17 -7.14 -6.63
C LYS A 167 -9.60 -6.14 -7.63
N ILE A 168 -9.44 -6.54 -8.90
CA ILE A 168 -8.91 -5.65 -9.96
C ILE A 168 -9.76 -4.36 -10.06
N ALA A 169 -11.09 -4.49 -9.98
CA ALA A 169 -12.00 -3.35 -10.06
C ALA A 169 -11.83 -2.32 -8.91
N HIS A 170 -11.33 -2.71 -7.74
CA HIS A 170 -11.20 -1.80 -6.58
C HIS A 170 -10.18 -0.66 -6.81
N PHE A 171 -9.15 -0.87 -7.64
CA PHE A 171 -8.07 0.08 -7.91
C PHE A 171 -7.98 0.42 -9.41
N ARG A 172 -9.10 0.31 -10.14
CA ARG A 172 -9.18 0.68 -11.56
C ARG A 172 -8.64 2.08 -11.86
N ARG A 173 -8.84 3.05 -10.95
CA ARG A 173 -8.33 4.44 -11.06
C ARG A 173 -6.83 4.58 -10.84
N ASP A 174 -6.20 3.60 -10.21
CA ASP A 174 -4.74 3.53 -10.05
C ASP A 174 -4.09 2.84 -11.27
N LEU A 175 -4.78 1.93 -11.97
CA LEU A 175 -4.32 1.33 -13.24
C LEU A 175 -4.67 2.12 -14.51
N GLY A 176 -5.73 2.94 -14.48
CA GLY A 176 -6.30 3.57 -15.70
C GLY A 176 -7.38 2.74 -16.40
N LEU A 177 -7.95 1.75 -15.72
CA LEU A 177 -9.08 0.94 -16.22
C LEU A 177 -10.40 1.76 -16.21
N PRO A 178 -11.26 1.62 -17.23
CA PRO A 178 -12.47 2.43 -17.39
C PRO A 178 -13.62 2.02 -16.45
N MET A 179 -14.74 2.73 -16.56
CA MET A 179 -15.94 2.52 -15.74
C MET A 179 -16.67 1.21 -16.04
N ASP A 180 -16.71 0.82 -17.31
CA ASP A 180 -17.35 -0.38 -17.84
C ASP A 180 -16.50 -1.65 -17.64
N PHE A 181 -15.34 -1.54 -16.95
CA PHE A 181 -14.31 -2.58 -16.82
C PHE A 181 -14.85 -4.02 -16.80
N ARG A 182 -15.74 -4.32 -15.83
CA ARG A 182 -16.31 -5.66 -15.61
C ARG A 182 -17.29 -6.13 -16.70
N LYS A 183 -17.92 -5.20 -17.43
CA LYS A 183 -19.04 -5.48 -18.34
C LYS A 183 -18.61 -5.59 -19.80
N GLN A 184 -17.62 -4.81 -20.23
CA GLN A 184 -17.29 -4.66 -21.64
C GLN A 184 -15.78 -4.67 -21.89
N TRP A 185 -14.98 -3.86 -21.18
CA TRP A 185 -13.52 -3.84 -21.37
C TRP A 185 -12.83 -5.21 -21.19
N VAL A 186 -13.21 -6.03 -20.21
CA VAL A 186 -12.62 -7.39 -20.03
C VAL A 186 -12.88 -8.34 -21.20
N TYR A 187 -13.83 -8.04 -22.07
CA TYR A 187 -14.13 -8.82 -23.28
C TYR A 187 -13.47 -8.23 -24.55
N LYS A 188 -12.76 -7.10 -24.46
CA LYS A 188 -12.03 -6.50 -25.60
C LYS A 188 -10.72 -7.26 -25.95
N TYR A 189 -10.17 -8.07 -25.03
CA TYR A 189 -8.84 -8.71 -25.18
C TYR A 189 -8.86 -10.25 -24.95
N PRO A 190 -9.72 -11.00 -25.67
CA PRO A 190 -9.92 -12.44 -25.45
C PRO A 190 -8.67 -13.30 -25.71
N GLU A 191 -7.69 -12.79 -26.45
CA GLU A 191 -6.39 -13.42 -26.71
C GLU A 191 -5.43 -13.35 -25.51
N ASN A 192 -5.62 -12.38 -24.62
CA ASN A 192 -4.81 -12.20 -23.41
C ASN A 192 -5.47 -12.86 -22.20
N PHE A 193 -6.75 -12.62 -21.99
CA PHE A 193 -7.47 -13.08 -20.80
C PHE A 193 -8.96 -13.29 -21.03
N ARG A 194 -9.60 -14.08 -20.16
CA ARG A 194 -11.04 -14.36 -20.17
C ARG A 194 -11.64 -14.31 -18.77
N VAL A 195 -12.94 -14.01 -18.68
CA VAL A 195 -13.70 -14.13 -17.43
C VAL A 195 -14.09 -15.60 -17.23
N VAL A 196 -13.91 -16.12 -16.02
CA VAL A 196 -14.25 -17.48 -15.61
C VAL A 196 -14.99 -17.51 -14.28
N GLN A 197 -15.83 -18.52 -14.11
CA GLN A 197 -16.51 -18.78 -12.85
C GLN A 197 -15.55 -19.33 -11.76
N PRO A 198 -15.88 -19.13 -10.48
CA PRO A 198 -15.07 -19.60 -9.35
C PRO A 198 -14.93 -21.13 -9.34
N PHE A 199 -13.75 -21.63 -8.95
CA PHE A 199 -13.49 -23.08 -8.83
C PHE A 199 -14.32 -23.77 -7.73
N LYS A 200 -14.87 -23.02 -6.78
CA LYS A 200 -15.65 -23.54 -5.64
C LYS A 200 -17.04 -22.92 -5.64
N PRO A 201 -18.11 -23.70 -5.38
CA PRO A 201 -19.47 -23.19 -5.36
C PRO A 201 -19.79 -22.26 -4.18
N TYR A 202 -18.81 -21.98 -3.31
CA TYR A 202 -18.91 -21.08 -2.15
C TYR A 202 -18.08 -19.80 -2.29
N ASP A 203 -17.25 -19.67 -3.34
CA ASP A 203 -16.48 -18.44 -3.58
C ASP A 203 -17.34 -17.49 -4.42
N GLU A 204 -18.04 -16.54 -3.80
CA GLU A 204 -18.90 -15.56 -4.48
C GLU A 204 -18.09 -14.49 -5.24
N GLY A 205 -17.66 -14.80 -6.47
CA GLY A 205 -17.04 -13.81 -7.36
C GLY A 205 -16.48 -14.36 -8.67
N GLU A 206 -16.58 -13.56 -9.73
CA GLU A 206 -15.96 -13.85 -11.03
C GLU A 206 -14.43 -13.69 -10.95
N TYR A 207 -13.71 -14.49 -11.75
CA TYR A 207 -12.26 -14.43 -11.87
C TYR A 207 -11.87 -14.05 -13.30
N LEU A 208 -10.76 -13.32 -13.44
CA LEU A 208 -10.07 -13.12 -14.71
C LEU A 208 -8.94 -14.17 -14.81
N GLU A 209 -8.84 -14.88 -15.93
CA GLU A 209 -7.86 -15.93 -16.20
C GLU A 209 -6.99 -15.56 -17.41
N LEU A 210 -5.68 -15.82 -17.33
CA LEU A 210 -4.75 -15.73 -18.45
C LEU A 210 -5.08 -16.76 -19.55
N VAL A 211 -5.25 -16.31 -20.80
CA VAL A 211 -5.51 -17.18 -21.96
C VAL A 211 -4.22 -17.61 -22.64
N SER A 212 -3.28 -16.68 -22.84
CA SER A 212 -2.02 -16.93 -23.53
C SER A 212 -0.83 -16.36 -22.75
N TRP A 213 0.26 -17.14 -22.68
CA TRP A 213 1.52 -16.69 -22.08
C TRP A 213 2.41 -16.05 -23.15
N LYS A 214 2.75 -14.76 -22.97
CA LYS A 214 3.65 -14.02 -23.86
C LYS A 214 5.01 -13.83 -23.18
N SER A 215 6.03 -14.55 -23.63
CA SER A 215 7.38 -14.53 -23.02
C SER A 215 8.01 -13.13 -23.03
N SER A 216 7.78 -12.34 -24.08
CA SER A 216 8.18 -10.93 -24.19
C SER A 216 7.57 -10.01 -23.11
N TRP A 217 6.46 -10.41 -22.48
CA TRP A 217 5.82 -9.69 -21.37
C TRP A 217 6.28 -10.17 -19.99
N ALA A 218 7.06 -11.26 -19.90
CA ALA A 218 7.53 -11.86 -18.65
C ALA A 218 8.80 -11.21 -18.06
N ILE A 219 9.19 -10.03 -18.58
CA ILE A 219 10.36 -9.24 -18.17
C ILE A 219 9.90 -8.12 -17.23
N THR A 220 10.52 -7.97 -16.05
CA THR A 220 10.13 -6.88 -15.14
C THR A 220 10.48 -5.48 -15.64
N GLU A 221 9.74 -4.46 -15.17
CA GLU A 221 10.08 -3.05 -15.41
C GLU A 221 11.47 -2.68 -14.84
N LEU A 222 11.93 -3.39 -13.81
CA LEU A 222 13.31 -3.28 -13.31
C LEU A 222 14.32 -3.91 -14.29
N GLU A 223 14.05 -5.10 -14.82
CA GLU A 223 14.89 -5.74 -15.84
C GLU A 223 15.01 -4.87 -17.10
N LYS A 224 13.89 -4.38 -17.65
CA LYS A 224 13.88 -3.51 -18.83
C LYS A 224 14.79 -2.28 -18.63
N LYS A 225 14.66 -1.60 -17.47
CA LYS A 225 15.48 -0.44 -17.11
C LYS A 225 16.98 -0.76 -16.96
N VAL A 226 17.33 -1.90 -16.37
CA VAL A 226 18.74 -2.29 -16.15
C VAL A 226 19.40 -2.76 -17.45
N LEU A 227 18.66 -3.49 -18.30
CA LEU A 227 19.16 -4.01 -19.58
C LEU A 227 19.10 -2.97 -20.72
N GLY A 228 18.49 -1.80 -20.48
CA GLY A 228 18.33 -0.74 -21.49
C GLY A 228 17.33 -1.09 -22.60
N LEU A 229 16.47 -2.08 -22.36
CA LEU A 229 15.54 -2.60 -23.35
C LEU A 229 14.42 -1.59 -23.61
N LYS A 230 14.25 -1.22 -24.87
CA LYS A 230 13.04 -0.57 -25.36
C LYS A 230 11.95 -1.61 -25.58
N GLU A 231 10.73 -1.15 -25.82
CA GLU A 231 9.52 -1.99 -25.73
C GLU A 231 9.39 -3.03 -26.85
N GLU A 232 10.25 -2.95 -27.87
CA GLU A 232 10.37 -3.89 -28.98
C GLU A 232 11.64 -4.74 -28.79
N LEU A 233 11.46 -5.95 -28.26
CA LEU A 233 12.37 -7.08 -28.48
C LEU A 233 11.73 -8.04 -29.47
N ASP A 234 12.55 -8.59 -30.37
CA ASP A 234 12.22 -9.76 -31.18
C ASP A 234 11.79 -10.94 -30.30
N ASP A 235 11.02 -11.89 -30.85
CA ASP A 235 10.47 -13.08 -30.15
C ASP A 235 11.57 -14.08 -29.71
N ASN A 236 12.36 -13.65 -28.72
CA ASN A 236 13.35 -14.46 -28.02
C ASN A 236 12.68 -15.12 -26.82
N ASP A 237 13.04 -16.38 -26.55
CA ASP A 237 12.58 -17.14 -25.38
C ASP A 237 13.16 -16.57 -24.07
N HIS A 238 12.64 -15.45 -23.61
CA HIS A 238 12.87 -14.97 -22.26
C HIS A 238 12.18 -15.92 -21.26
N VAL A 239 12.97 -16.81 -20.69
CA VAL A 239 12.54 -17.68 -19.59
C VAL A 239 12.72 -16.92 -18.27
N PRO A 240 11.64 -16.53 -17.56
CA PRO A 240 11.78 -15.85 -16.28
C PRO A 240 12.37 -16.83 -15.25
N GLY A 241 13.46 -16.42 -14.61
CA GLY A 241 14.28 -17.29 -13.78
C GLY A 241 14.80 -16.63 -12.50
N LEU A 242 16.05 -16.93 -12.15
CA LEU A 242 16.74 -16.35 -11.01
C LEU A 242 17.37 -15.01 -11.41
N LEU A 243 17.10 -13.96 -10.63
CA LEU A 243 17.54 -12.59 -10.86
C LEU A 243 18.45 -12.12 -9.70
N SER A 244 19.52 -11.39 -10.02
CA SER A 244 20.38 -10.71 -9.03
C SER A 244 20.37 -9.19 -9.19
N LEU A 245 19.22 -8.61 -9.58
CA LEU A 245 19.11 -7.16 -9.79
C LEU A 245 19.10 -6.38 -8.46
N ALA A 246 19.66 -5.17 -8.54
CA ALA A 246 19.63 -4.17 -7.49
C ALA A 246 18.53 -3.14 -7.78
N PHE A 247 17.73 -2.82 -6.76
CA PHE A 247 16.68 -1.81 -6.88
C PHE A 247 17.26 -0.39 -6.79
N PRO A 248 16.83 0.57 -7.61
CA PRO A 248 17.17 1.99 -7.42
C PRO A 248 16.83 2.48 -6.01
N LEU A 249 17.79 3.12 -5.34
CA LEU A 249 17.62 3.65 -3.99
C LEU A 249 17.58 5.17 -3.99
N LYS A 250 16.54 5.74 -3.39
CA LYS A 250 16.47 7.17 -3.05
C LYS A 250 16.13 7.30 -1.57
N PHE A 251 16.99 8.00 -0.84
CA PHE A 251 16.81 8.33 0.58
C PHE A 251 16.57 9.84 0.72
N PRO A 252 15.67 10.29 1.62
CA PRO A 252 15.49 11.71 1.86
C PRO A 252 16.73 12.33 2.53
N SER A 253 16.98 13.62 2.28
CA SER A 253 18.14 14.37 2.80
C SER A 253 18.23 14.40 4.34
N SER A 254 17.10 14.22 5.03
CA SER A 254 17.01 14.05 6.48
C SER A 254 17.65 12.74 6.98
N PHE A 255 17.75 11.70 6.14
CA PHE A 255 18.19 10.36 6.55
C PHE A 255 19.72 10.23 6.59
N LYS A 256 20.36 10.93 7.54
CA LYS A 256 21.82 10.91 7.77
C LYS A 256 22.41 9.54 8.18
N LYS A 257 21.61 8.46 8.23
CA LYS A 257 22.02 7.13 8.74
C LYS A 257 22.32 6.07 7.67
N VAL A 258 22.24 6.36 6.36
CA VAL A 258 22.52 5.37 5.27
C VAL A 258 23.85 4.64 5.50
N TYR A 259 24.92 5.40 5.77
CA TYR A 259 26.29 4.88 5.92
C TYR A 259 26.45 3.82 7.01
N ARG A 260 25.60 3.77 8.06
CA ARG A 260 25.69 2.73 9.11
C ARG A 260 25.16 1.37 8.68
N TYR A 261 24.41 1.30 7.57
CA TYR A 261 23.73 0.08 7.11
C TYR A 261 24.13 -0.32 5.68
N GLY A 262 25.15 0.32 5.11
CA GLY A 262 25.61 0.11 3.73
C GLY A 262 25.77 -1.36 3.36
N GLY A 263 26.54 -2.13 4.13
CA GLY A 263 26.74 -3.56 3.87
C GLY A 263 25.48 -4.42 3.97
N GLN A 264 24.51 -4.08 4.84
CA GLN A 264 23.23 -4.80 4.90
C GLN A 264 22.35 -4.51 3.68
N ILE A 265 22.36 -3.26 3.21
CA ILE A 265 21.72 -2.85 1.97
C ILE A 265 22.39 -3.55 0.78
N GLU A 266 23.72 -3.55 0.72
CA GLU A 266 24.51 -4.20 -0.33
C GLU A 266 24.26 -5.73 -0.40
N HIS A 267 24.25 -6.42 0.74
CA HIS A 267 23.88 -7.85 0.81
C HIS A 267 22.42 -8.14 0.42
N PHE A 268 21.52 -7.15 0.48
CA PHE A 268 20.18 -7.28 -0.07
C PHE A 268 20.15 -7.03 -1.59
N GLN A 269 20.91 -6.04 -2.07
CA GLN A 269 21.01 -5.73 -3.50
C GLN A 269 21.68 -6.88 -4.27
N LYS A 270 22.79 -7.43 -3.77
CA LYS A 270 23.53 -8.58 -4.36
C LYS A 270 22.87 -9.95 -4.16
N ARG A 271 21.71 -10.02 -3.49
CA ARG A 271 20.99 -11.29 -3.25
C ARG A 271 20.23 -11.74 -4.49
N GLU A 272 20.41 -12.99 -4.87
CA GLU A 272 19.56 -13.65 -5.87
C GLU A 272 18.13 -13.84 -5.37
N TYR A 273 17.15 -13.75 -6.27
CA TYR A 273 15.74 -13.97 -6.00
C TYR A 273 15.03 -14.45 -7.26
N LEU A 274 13.97 -15.24 -7.09
CA LEU A 274 13.16 -15.71 -8.20
C LEU A 274 12.33 -14.56 -8.80
N SER A 275 12.26 -14.46 -10.14
CA SER A 275 11.46 -13.47 -10.86
C SER A 275 9.99 -13.42 -10.39
N PRO A 276 9.33 -12.24 -10.40
CA PRO A 276 7.88 -12.14 -10.21
C PRO A 276 7.07 -13.06 -11.13
N TYR A 277 7.53 -13.30 -12.36
CA TYR A 277 6.83 -14.11 -13.37
C TYR A 277 7.07 -15.62 -13.26
N ALA A 278 8.13 -16.04 -12.58
CA ALA A 278 8.46 -17.46 -12.41
C ALA A 278 7.68 -18.11 -11.25
N ASP A 279 7.50 -19.43 -11.30
CA ASP A 279 6.65 -20.16 -10.33
C ASP A 279 7.24 -20.19 -8.92
N ALA A 280 6.52 -19.56 -7.99
CA ALA A 280 6.93 -19.40 -6.60
C ALA A 280 6.29 -20.42 -5.63
N GLN A 281 5.56 -21.43 -6.11
CA GLN A 281 4.93 -22.44 -5.24
C GLN A 281 5.93 -23.19 -4.35
N SER A 282 7.15 -23.42 -4.84
CA SER A 282 8.24 -24.07 -4.10
C SER A 282 8.97 -23.15 -3.10
N LEU A 283 8.71 -21.84 -3.12
CA LEU A 283 9.53 -20.85 -2.43
C LEU A 283 9.22 -20.80 -0.92
N LYS A 284 10.17 -21.26 -0.11
CA LYS A 284 10.03 -21.35 1.36
C LYS A 284 9.69 -20.01 1.99
N ALA A 285 8.46 -19.91 2.52
CA ALA A 285 7.95 -18.72 3.18
C ALA A 285 8.85 -18.28 4.35
N GLY A 286 9.18 -17.00 4.39
CA GLY A 286 10.09 -16.41 5.40
C GLY A 286 11.58 -16.62 5.13
N SER A 287 11.98 -17.19 3.98
CA SER A 287 13.37 -17.11 3.53
C SER A 287 13.74 -15.68 3.11
N ARG A 288 15.05 -15.39 3.05
CA ARG A 288 15.54 -14.08 2.62
C ARG A 288 15.36 -13.85 1.11
N GLU A 289 15.29 -14.92 0.29
CA GLU A 289 14.85 -14.82 -1.12
C GLU A 289 13.35 -14.52 -1.23
N PHE A 290 12.50 -15.13 -0.40
CA PHE A 290 11.06 -14.87 -0.35
C PHE A 290 10.74 -13.40 -0.02
N ASP A 291 11.44 -12.82 0.97
CA ASP A 291 11.38 -11.39 1.26
C ASP A 291 11.83 -10.53 0.07
N LYS A 292 12.89 -10.92 -0.67
CA LYS A 292 13.35 -10.15 -1.84
C LYS A 292 12.44 -10.28 -3.07
N ARG A 293 11.90 -11.48 -3.38
CA ARG A 293 10.87 -11.64 -4.43
C ARG A 293 9.63 -10.81 -4.08
N ALA A 294 9.21 -10.76 -2.81
CA ALA A 294 8.09 -9.92 -2.42
C ALA A 294 8.36 -8.42 -2.62
N VAL A 295 9.59 -7.94 -2.42
CA VAL A 295 10.00 -6.58 -2.82
C VAL A 295 9.92 -6.40 -4.34
N ALA A 296 10.37 -7.37 -5.14
CA ALA A 296 10.27 -7.31 -6.60
C ALA A 296 8.82 -7.27 -7.11
N VAL A 297 7.95 -8.14 -6.57
CA VAL A 297 6.50 -8.15 -6.88
C VAL A 297 5.83 -6.81 -6.54
N MET A 298 6.17 -6.20 -5.39
CA MET A 298 5.64 -4.88 -5.03
C MET A 298 6.19 -3.75 -5.90
N HIS A 299 7.46 -3.83 -6.34
CA HIS A 299 8.07 -2.89 -7.28
C HIS A 299 7.38 -2.96 -8.65
N GLU A 300 7.19 -4.16 -9.17
CA GLU A 300 6.52 -4.42 -10.45
C GLU A 300 5.04 -3.98 -10.43
N LEU A 301 4.29 -4.37 -9.40
CA LEU A 301 2.88 -4.01 -9.25
C LEU A 301 2.68 -2.49 -9.04
N LEU A 302 3.59 -1.81 -8.34
CA LEU A 302 3.59 -0.34 -8.29
C LEU A 302 4.01 0.27 -9.64
N SER A 303 4.86 -0.40 -10.41
CA SER A 303 5.25 0.09 -11.74
C SER A 303 4.10 0.08 -12.75
N PHE A 304 3.06 -0.73 -12.55
CA PHE A 304 1.82 -0.68 -13.35
C PHE A 304 0.85 0.44 -12.96
N THR A 305 0.97 1.06 -11.78
CA THR A 305 0.05 2.13 -11.41
C THR A 305 0.47 3.47 -12.03
N LEU A 306 -0.52 4.24 -12.48
CA LEU A 306 -0.36 5.53 -13.15
C LEU A 306 0.52 6.52 -12.38
N GLU A 307 0.40 6.50 -11.05
CA GLU A 307 1.12 7.39 -10.13
C GLU A 307 2.33 6.70 -9.46
N LYS A 308 2.65 5.45 -9.83
CA LYS A 308 3.67 4.60 -9.17
C LYS A 308 3.48 4.55 -7.64
N ARG A 309 2.20 4.56 -7.25
CA ARG A 309 1.62 4.67 -5.90
C ARG A 309 0.44 3.70 -5.79
N LEU A 310 0.23 3.09 -4.63
CA LEU A 310 -0.98 2.33 -4.33
C LEU A 310 -1.34 2.42 -2.83
N VAL A 311 -2.61 2.21 -2.48
CA VAL A 311 -3.02 2.05 -1.08
C VAL A 311 -2.55 0.70 -0.56
N THR A 312 -1.94 0.67 0.63
CA THR A 312 -1.31 -0.53 1.21
C THR A 312 -2.27 -1.73 1.34
N ASP A 313 -3.55 -1.46 1.63
CA ASP A 313 -4.61 -2.46 1.75
C ASP A 313 -4.75 -3.30 0.47
N HIS A 314 -4.66 -2.68 -0.71
CA HIS A 314 -4.74 -3.37 -2.00
C HIS A 314 -3.58 -4.35 -2.21
N LEU A 315 -2.36 -4.01 -1.77
CA LEU A 315 -1.24 -4.97 -1.77
C LEU A 315 -1.51 -6.16 -0.83
N THR A 316 -2.12 -5.92 0.34
CA THR A 316 -2.48 -7.02 1.25
C THR A 316 -3.64 -7.88 0.76
N HIS A 317 -4.53 -7.35 -0.09
CA HIS A 317 -5.61 -8.11 -0.71
C HIS A 317 -5.11 -9.14 -1.75
N PHE A 318 -3.98 -8.91 -2.43
CA PHE A 318 -3.36 -9.87 -3.37
C PHE A 318 -2.28 -10.77 -2.75
N ARG A 319 -2.19 -10.77 -1.41
CA ARG A 319 -1.09 -11.43 -0.71
C ARG A 319 -1.03 -12.95 -0.93
N ARG A 320 -2.17 -13.58 -1.26
CA ARG A 320 -2.22 -15.03 -1.58
C ARG A 320 -1.77 -15.25 -3.01
N GLU A 321 -2.36 -14.50 -3.93
CA GLU A 321 -2.23 -14.62 -5.38
C GLU A 321 -0.79 -14.42 -5.89
N PHE A 322 -0.06 -13.44 -5.33
CA PHE A 322 1.34 -13.19 -5.72
C PHE A 322 2.39 -13.79 -4.77
N VAL A 323 1.97 -14.60 -3.78
CA VAL A 323 2.81 -15.26 -2.77
C VAL A 323 3.65 -14.27 -1.93
N MET A 324 2.98 -13.40 -1.16
CA MET A 324 3.64 -12.36 -0.35
C MET A 324 3.59 -12.62 1.18
N PRO A 325 4.55 -12.08 1.98
CA PRO A 325 4.59 -12.24 3.43
C PRO A 325 3.38 -11.64 4.17
N GLN A 326 2.88 -12.34 5.20
CA GLN A 326 1.80 -11.85 6.09
C GLN A 326 2.10 -10.49 6.73
N LYS A 327 3.37 -10.17 6.97
CA LYS A 327 3.82 -8.92 7.62
C LYS A 327 4.32 -7.88 6.60
N LEU A 328 3.59 -7.71 5.49
CA LEU A 328 4.00 -6.88 4.35
C LEU A 328 4.41 -5.44 4.73
N MET A 329 3.72 -4.82 5.70
CA MET A 329 4.08 -3.48 6.20
C MET A 329 5.46 -3.44 6.86
N ARG A 330 5.92 -4.53 7.51
CA ARG A 330 7.29 -4.62 8.04
C ARG A 330 8.32 -4.61 6.90
N LEU A 331 8.01 -5.23 5.76
CA LEU A 331 8.86 -5.28 4.58
C LEU A 331 8.98 -3.89 3.93
N LEU A 332 7.85 -3.21 3.68
CA LEU A 332 7.86 -1.83 3.16
C LEU A 332 8.65 -0.86 4.07
N LEU A 333 8.41 -0.89 5.37
CA LEU A 333 9.12 -0.02 6.34
C LEU A 333 10.60 -0.41 6.53
N LYS A 334 11.00 -1.64 6.19
CA LYS A 334 12.39 -2.14 6.17
C LYS A 334 13.15 -1.67 4.92
N HIS A 335 12.48 -1.64 3.77
CA HIS A 335 13.03 -1.24 2.46
C HIS A 335 12.68 0.20 2.07
N PHE A 336 12.73 1.12 3.04
CA PHE A 336 12.31 2.52 2.93
C PHE A 336 13.10 3.39 1.92
N GLY A 337 14.19 2.87 1.34
CA GLY A 337 14.92 3.50 0.23
C GLY A 337 14.38 3.17 -1.15
N ILE A 338 13.60 2.09 -1.27
CA ILE A 338 12.88 1.67 -2.48
C ILE A 338 11.45 2.21 -2.41
N PHE A 339 10.80 2.04 -1.25
CA PHE A 339 9.41 2.44 -1.03
C PHE A 339 9.29 3.53 0.03
N TYR A 340 8.32 4.44 -0.14
CA TYR A 340 7.89 5.34 0.92
C TYR A 340 6.46 4.98 1.33
N VAL A 341 6.26 4.73 2.63
CA VAL A 341 4.91 4.54 3.20
C VAL A 341 4.53 5.82 3.93
N SER A 342 3.43 6.44 3.48
CA SER A 342 2.87 7.62 4.10
C SER A 342 1.58 7.32 4.85
N GLU A 343 1.36 8.14 5.88
CA GLU A 343 0.28 8.02 6.87
C GLU A 343 -0.72 9.17 6.74
N ARG A 344 -0.57 10.00 5.69
CA ARG A 344 -1.46 11.13 5.40
C ARG A 344 -2.80 10.62 4.88
N GLY A 345 -3.70 10.21 5.78
CA GLY A 345 -5.11 9.93 5.49
C GLY A 345 -5.66 8.67 6.16
N LYS A 346 -6.98 8.46 6.06
CA LYS A 346 -7.68 7.26 6.60
C LYS A 346 -7.10 5.89 6.16
N ARG A 347 -6.29 5.82 5.10
CA ARG A 347 -5.53 4.62 4.68
C ARG A 347 -4.10 4.96 4.33
N LEU A 348 -3.15 4.06 4.64
CA LEU A 348 -1.74 4.26 4.31
C LEU A 348 -1.52 4.07 2.80
N SER A 349 -0.71 4.94 2.20
CA SER A 349 -0.32 4.86 0.79
C SER A 349 1.17 4.58 0.66
N VAL A 350 1.53 3.65 -0.22
CA VAL A 350 2.92 3.33 -0.58
C VAL A 350 3.26 3.88 -1.95
N PHE A 351 4.49 4.39 -2.06
CA PHE A 351 5.07 5.03 -3.24
C PHE A 351 6.34 4.29 -3.64
N LEU A 352 6.64 4.26 -4.94
CA LEU A 352 7.94 3.86 -5.45
C LEU A 352 8.87 5.08 -5.50
N ASN A 353 9.90 5.12 -4.64
CA ASN A 353 10.77 6.30 -4.49
C ASN A 353 11.46 6.67 -5.81
N GLU A 354 11.89 5.67 -6.59
CA GLU A 354 12.63 5.89 -7.84
C GLU A 354 11.86 6.74 -8.85
N ALA A 355 10.53 6.64 -8.86
CA ALA A 355 9.67 7.27 -9.85
C ALA A 355 9.47 8.79 -9.64
N TYR A 356 9.85 9.32 -8.48
CA TYR A 356 9.59 10.71 -8.09
C TYR A 356 10.85 11.57 -8.06
N LYS A 357 10.68 12.86 -8.36
CA LYS A 357 11.69 13.93 -8.21
C LYS A 357 11.04 15.11 -7.49
N GLY A 358 11.24 15.20 -6.17
CA GLY A 358 10.42 16.07 -5.33
C GLY A 358 8.97 15.60 -5.34
N SER A 359 8.01 16.53 -5.44
CA SER A 359 6.57 16.20 -5.34
C SER A 359 5.94 15.71 -6.65
N GLU A 360 6.74 15.54 -7.69
CA GLU A 360 6.28 15.19 -9.04
C GLU A 360 6.86 13.87 -9.53
N LEU A 361 6.04 13.17 -10.33
CA LEU A 361 6.37 11.94 -11.01
C LEU A 361 7.24 12.24 -12.25
N ILE A 362 8.30 11.47 -12.45
CA ILE A 362 9.28 11.66 -13.53
C ILE A 362 8.67 11.28 -14.89
N GLU A 363 8.03 10.12 -14.96
CA GLU A 363 7.38 9.57 -16.16
C GLU A 363 5.85 9.71 -16.00
N LYS A 364 5.28 10.79 -16.52
CA LYS A 364 3.83 11.07 -16.40
C LYS A 364 3.05 10.41 -17.53
N HIS A 365 2.25 9.39 -17.21
CA HIS A 365 1.22 8.88 -18.12
C HIS A 365 0.21 10.01 -18.46
N PRO A 366 -0.39 10.07 -19.66
CA PRO A 366 -1.31 11.16 -20.01
C PRO A 366 -2.49 11.35 -19.04
N LEU A 367 -3.01 10.27 -18.42
CA LEU A 367 -4.01 10.37 -17.34
C LEU A 367 -3.51 11.12 -16.08
N VAL A 368 -2.21 11.15 -15.81
CA VAL A 368 -1.62 11.94 -14.72
C VAL A 368 -1.56 13.42 -15.11
N VAL A 369 -1.17 13.72 -16.35
CA VAL A 369 -1.20 15.09 -16.89
C VAL A 369 -2.63 15.64 -16.93
N TRP A 370 -3.60 14.79 -17.29
CA TRP A 370 -5.02 15.10 -17.22
C TRP A 370 -5.50 15.34 -15.77
N LYS A 371 -5.11 14.51 -14.80
CA LYS A 371 -5.37 14.78 -13.36
C LYS A 371 -4.80 16.13 -12.90
N GLU A 372 -3.62 16.50 -13.37
CA GLU A 372 -3.01 17.82 -13.11
C GLU A 372 -3.80 18.97 -13.78
N LYS A 373 -4.29 18.76 -15.01
CA LYS A 373 -5.19 19.67 -15.73
C LYS A 373 -6.49 19.88 -14.93
N VAL A 374 -7.20 18.82 -14.55
CA VAL A 374 -8.42 18.90 -13.72
C VAL A 374 -8.15 19.61 -12.39
N LEU A 375 -7.03 19.30 -11.71
CA LEU A 375 -6.61 19.96 -10.48
C LEU A 375 -6.42 21.48 -10.65
N SER A 376 -5.95 21.95 -11.82
CA SER A 376 -5.82 23.40 -12.11
C SER A 376 -7.16 24.15 -12.26
N HIS A 377 -8.27 23.43 -12.51
CA HIS A 377 -9.61 24.01 -12.57
C HIS A 377 -10.30 24.11 -11.19
N ILE A 378 -9.77 23.43 -10.17
CA ILE A 378 -10.23 23.55 -8.78
C ILE A 378 -9.70 24.87 -8.20
N GLY A 379 -10.52 25.57 -7.41
CA GLY A 379 -10.11 26.77 -6.66
C GLY A 379 -9.14 26.50 -5.49
N TYR A 380 -8.46 25.35 -5.49
CA TYR A 380 -7.51 24.97 -4.45
C TYR A 380 -6.18 25.70 -4.65
N ARG A 381 -6.15 26.95 -4.18
CA ARG A 381 -4.93 27.75 -4.06
C ARG A 381 -4.05 27.10 -2.99
N GLY A 382 -3.25 26.11 -3.41
CA GLY A 382 -2.47 25.25 -2.53
C GLY A 382 -1.67 26.07 -1.53
N LYS A 383 -1.98 25.89 -0.24
CA LYS A 383 -1.33 26.62 0.83
C LYS A 383 0.14 26.21 0.88
N THR A 384 1.03 27.07 0.41
CA THR A 384 2.42 27.13 0.85
C THR A 384 2.49 27.65 2.29
N LYS A 385 1.70 27.03 3.19
CA LYS A 385 2.01 27.00 4.62
C LYS A 385 3.42 26.45 4.70
N LYS A 386 4.37 27.24 5.22
CA LYS A 386 5.50 26.64 5.92
C LYS A 386 4.85 25.83 7.04
N ILE A 387 4.77 24.51 6.88
CA ILE A 387 4.25 23.61 7.92
C ILE A 387 5.20 23.81 9.09
N GLY A 388 4.70 24.45 10.13
CA GLY A 388 5.55 25.05 11.15
C GLY A 388 6.45 24.02 11.81
N THR A 389 7.70 24.40 12.06
CA THR A 389 8.41 23.90 13.22
C THR A 389 7.47 24.10 14.41
N PHE A 390 7.14 23.03 15.13
CA PHE A 390 6.22 23.11 16.26
C PHE A 390 6.86 23.93 17.37
N ASP A 391 6.39 25.16 17.53
CA ASP A 391 6.64 26.01 18.69
C ASP A 391 5.38 26.82 18.98
N ASN A 392 5.08 27.09 20.25
CA ASN A 392 3.72 27.42 20.68
C ASN A 392 3.39 28.93 20.54
N SER A 393 2.41 29.27 19.71
CA SER A 393 1.62 30.52 19.79
C SER A 393 0.33 30.40 18.95
N SER A 394 -0.53 31.41 18.98
CA SER A 394 -1.99 31.25 18.93
C SER A 394 -2.70 31.68 17.64
N ASP A 395 -4.01 31.42 17.66
CA ASP A 395 -5.10 32.11 16.96
C ASP A 395 -5.55 31.70 15.53
N MET A 396 -6.80 31.27 15.50
CA MET A 396 -7.86 31.46 14.49
C MET A 396 -7.47 31.88 13.07
N GLU A 397 -7.64 30.96 12.10
CA GLU A 397 -8.78 31.02 11.17
C GLU A 397 -8.88 29.79 10.22
N GLY A 398 -10.10 29.50 9.74
CA GLY A 398 -10.34 28.65 8.57
C GLY A 398 -10.07 27.14 8.70
N LYS A 399 -11.05 26.36 9.19
CA LYS A 399 -11.07 24.89 9.04
C LYS A 399 -11.21 24.51 7.55
N ASP A 400 -10.15 23.97 6.95
CA ASP A 400 -10.15 23.54 5.55
C ASP A 400 -10.97 22.26 5.33
N LEU A 401 -12.15 22.39 4.70
CA LEU A 401 -13.02 21.27 4.32
C LEU A 401 -12.33 20.17 3.47
N PHE A 402 -11.16 20.47 2.88
CA PHE A 402 -10.36 19.49 2.14
C PHE A 402 -9.55 18.55 3.07
N GLU A 403 -9.09 19.05 4.21
CA GLU A 403 -8.06 18.44 5.09
C GLU A 403 -8.66 17.51 6.17
N SER A 404 -9.98 17.40 6.23
CA SER A 404 -10.71 16.66 7.29
C SER A 404 -10.71 15.14 7.12
N ASP A 405 -9.64 14.48 7.57
CA ASP A 405 -9.73 13.07 8.00
C ASP A 405 -10.49 13.00 9.34
N SER A 406 -11.78 12.64 9.31
CA SER A 406 -12.54 12.35 10.53
C SER A 406 -12.34 10.90 10.94
N GLU A 407 -11.77 10.69 12.13
CA GLU A 407 -11.73 9.38 12.77
C GLU A 407 -13.13 8.97 13.21
N ASP A 408 -13.79 8.12 12.43
CA ASP A 408 -14.85 7.22 12.93
C ASP A 408 -15.24 6.14 11.90
N GLU A 409 -16.09 5.20 12.34
CA GLU A 409 -16.47 3.92 11.70
C GLU A 409 -15.31 2.92 11.56
N SER A 410 -15.09 2.17 12.64
CA SER A 410 -14.49 0.83 12.61
C SER A 410 -15.51 -0.18 12.10
N VAL A 411 -15.24 -0.81 10.95
CA VAL A 411 -16.06 -1.92 10.46
C VAL A 411 -15.74 -3.16 11.29
N GLN A 412 -16.63 -3.50 12.23
CA GLN A 412 -16.55 -4.75 12.97
C GLN A 412 -16.86 -5.92 12.05
N LEU A 413 -15.85 -6.73 11.72
CA LEU A 413 -16.04 -8.12 11.33
C LEU A 413 -16.00 -8.96 12.61
N GLU A 414 -17.12 -9.56 12.99
CA GLU A 414 -17.22 -10.35 14.22
C GLU A 414 -16.30 -11.58 14.16
N LEU A 415 -15.26 -11.58 15.00
CA LEU A 415 -14.63 -12.81 15.49
C LEU A 415 -14.73 -12.82 17.02
N LYS A 416 -15.69 -13.60 17.52
CA LYS A 416 -16.01 -13.69 18.94
C LYS A 416 -14.94 -14.48 19.68
N GLN A 417 -14.23 -13.81 20.58
CA GLN A 417 -13.81 -14.41 21.85
C GLN A 417 -13.65 -13.29 22.89
N ALA A 418 -14.14 -13.53 24.10
CA ALA A 418 -13.99 -12.63 25.22
C ALA A 418 -12.65 -12.90 25.91
N ASP A 419 -12.10 -11.89 26.59
CA ASP A 419 -12.08 -11.90 28.04
C ASP A 419 -11.81 -10.49 28.60
N ASN A 420 -12.44 -10.19 29.74
CA ASN A 420 -12.27 -8.91 30.44
C ASN A 420 -11.19 -9.04 31.52
N LEU A 421 -10.28 -8.07 31.60
CA LEU A 421 -9.77 -7.61 32.90
C LEU A 421 -9.16 -6.22 32.82
N SER A 422 -9.44 -5.42 33.84
CA SER A 422 -9.11 -4.00 33.97
C SER A 422 -7.98 -3.75 34.98
N CYS A 423 -7.15 -2.74 34.78
CA CYS A 423 -6.55 -2.01 35.90
C CYS A 423 -6.08 -0.59 35.53
N LEU A 424 -6.19 0.31 36.52
CA LEU A 424 -5.51 1.61 36.63
C LEU A 424 -4.27 1.39 37.56
N GLU A 425 -3.24 2.21 37.71
CA GLU A 425 -2.87 3.58 37.28
C GLU A 425 -1.30 3.70 37.47
N SER A 426 -0.55 4.80 37.34
CA SER A 426 -0.79 6.21 36.99
C SER A 426 0.49 6.91 36.46
N ASN A 427 0.28 8.14 35.94
CA ASN A 427 1.09 9.36 36.15
C ASN A 427 2.58 9.50 35.79
N LEU A 428 2.81 10.64 35.12
CA LEU A 428 3.97 11.55 35.11
C LEU A 428 5.15 11.25 34.15
N PRO A 429 5.82 12.33 33.65
CA PRO A 429 6.63 12.25 32.43
C PRO A 429 8.10 11.92 32.71
N GLN A 430 8.72 11.21 31.76
CA GLN A 430 10.17 11.07 31.68
C GLN A 430 10.69 11.69 30.36
N ASP A 431 11.91 12.22 30.41
CA ASP A 431 12.42 13.22 29.48
C ASP A 431 12.59 12.71 28.03
N SER A 432 12.47 13.65 27.10
CA SER A 432 12.42 13.44 25.64
C SER A 432 13.80 13.35 24.99
N SER A 433 14.61 12.36 25.39
CA SER A 433 15.83 12.01 24.66
C SER A 433 16.05 10.50 24.54
N GLU A 434 16.79 10.13 23.48
CA GLU A 434 17.42 8.83 23.22
C GLU A 434 16.63 7.54 23.54
N MET A 435 15.96 6.97 22.53
CA MET A 435 15.59 5.55 22.53
C MET A 435 16.19 4.81 21.34
N GLU A 436 16.91 3.72 21.62
CA GLU A 436 17.96 3.23 20.74
C GLU A 436 17.52 2.38 19.54
N MET A 437 18.48 2.34 18.61
CA MET A 437 18.53 1.71 17.29
C MET A 437 18.26 0.18 17.25
N GLU A 438 18.03 -0.48 18.38
CA GLU A 438 18.11 -1.94 18.47
C GLU A 438 16.98 -2.69 17.75
N GLU A 439 15.75 -2.13 17.68
CA GLU A 439 14.66 -2.73 16.88
C GLU A 439 14.97 -2.76 15.37
N VAL A 440 15.88 -1.90 14.89
CA VAL A 440 16.37 -1.94 13.49
C VAL A 440 17.44 -3.02 13.34
N CYS A 441 18.34 -3.17 14.31
CA CYS A 441 19.33 -4.24 14.32
C CYS A 441 18.69 -5.65 14.32
N ARG A 442 17.55 -5.82 15.01
CA ARG A 442 16.72 -7.05 15.00
C ARG A 442 15.83 -7.21 13.74
N ALA A 443 16.05 -6.43 12.68
CA ALA A 443 15.34 -6.58 11.38
C ALA A 443 16.19 -7.24 10.26
N TYR A 444 17.48 -7.46 10.52
CA TYR A 444 18.47 -8.00 9.56
C TYR A 444 19.44 -9.05 10.16
N LYS A 445 19.32 -9.39 11.45
CA LYS A 445 20.19 -10.39 12.11
C LYS A 445 19.73 -11.85 11.96
N ASP A 446 18.46 -12.06 11.63
CA ASP A 446 17.83 -13.36 11.36
C ASP A 446 17.43 -13.45 9.87
#